data_AF-Q0I0X4-F1
#
_entry.id   AF-Q0I0X4-F1
#
_cell.length_a   1.000
_cell.length_b   1.000
_cell.length_c   1.000
_cell.angle_alpha   90.00
_cell.angle_beta   90.00
_cell.angle_gamma   90.00
#
_symmetry.space_group_name_H-M   'P 1'
#
loop_
_entity.id
_entity.type
_entity.pdbx_description
1 polymer ?
#
loop_
_entity_poly.entity_id
_entity_poly.type
_entity_poly.pdbx_seq_one_letter_code
_entity_poly.pdbx_strand_id
1 'polypeptide(L)' 'MKTYDLTIQANKRPETLERLLRVVRHRGFEVIILHSESKGNVIDLRLTVQSERAIELLIHQLVKLPDVITLS' A
#
# COMPACT_ATOMS: atom_id res chain seq x y z
N MET A 1 -7.53 -11.80 13.81
CA MET A 1 -7.19 -10.88 12.68
C MET A 1 -7.35 -9.42 13.10
N LYS A 2 -6.38 -8.56 12.76
CA LYS A 2 -6.41 -7.11 12.99
C LYS A 2 -6.51 -6.38 11.66
N THR A 3 -7.20 -5.25 11.66
CA THR A 3 -7.39 -4.38 10.50
C THR A 3 -6.59 -3.10 10.69
N TYR A 4 -6.01 -2.61 9.59
CA TYR A 4 -5.18 -1.41 9.56
C TYR A 4 -5.55 -0.55 8.36
N ASP A 5 -5.65 0.74 8.57
CA ASP A 5 -5.83 1.72 7.51
C ASP A 5 -4.48 2.35 7.17
N LEU A 6 -4.18 2.43 5.87
CA LEU A 6 -2.95 2.95 5.32
C LEU A 6 -3.29 4.03 4.29
N THR A 7 -2.64 5.18 4.41
CA THR A 7 -2.63 6.20 3.37
C THR A 7 -1.25 6.24 2.73
N ILE A 8 -1.20 6.08 1.41
CA ILE A 8 0.04 6.02 0.63
C ILE A 8 -0.04 7.05 -0.48
N GLN A 9 0.99 7.89 -0.59
CA GLN A 9 1.20 8.66 -1.81
C GLN A 9 2.38 8.05 -2.57
N ALA A 10 2.21 7.84 -3.86
CA ALA A 10 3.25 7.25 -4.70
C ALA A 10 3.35 7.96 -6.07
N ASN A 11 4.49 7.83 -6.73
CA ASN A 11 4.68 8.27 -8.10
C ASN A 11 3.77 7.45 -9.02
N LYS A 12 3.07 8.12 -9.93
CA LYS A 12 2.17 7.50 -10.89
C LYS A 12 2.97 6.83 -12.01
N ARG A 13 3.17 5.53 -11.90
CA ARG A 13 3.71 4.65 -12.95
C ARG A 13 2.73 3.52 -13.24
N PRO A 14 2.73 2.94 -14.45
CA PRO A 14 1.85 1.83 -14.79
C PRO A 14 1.88 0.68 -13.78
N GLU A 15 3.05 0.37 -13.22
CA GLU A 15 3.27 -0.74 -12.31
C GLU A 15 3.08 -0.41 -10.81
N THR A 16 2.91 0.86 -10.42
CA THR A 16 2.91 1.29 -9.01
C THR A 16 1.85 0.55 -8.19
N LEU A 17 0.60 0.53 -8.68
CA LEU A 17 -0.52 -0.09 -7.99
C LEU A 17 -0.34 -1.61 -7.89
N GLU A 18 0.03 -2.26 -8.99
CA GLU A 18 0.29 -3.70 -9.02
C GLU A 18 1.38 -4.08 -8.01
N ARG A 19 2.48 -3.32 -7.99
CA ARG A 19 3.62 -3.59 -7.11
C ARG A 19 3.24 -3.43 -5.63
N LEU A 20 2.47 -2.41 -5.29
CA LEU A 20 1.95 -2.22 -3.93
C LEU A 20 1.07 -3.40 -3.50
N LEU A 21 0.08 -3.78 -4.31
CA LEU A 21 -0.82 -4.89 -4.02
C LEU A 21 -0.06 -6.23 -3.96
N ARG A 22 0.96 -6.41 -4.81
CA ARG A 22 1.84 -7.58 -4.78
C ARG A 22 2.59 -7.67 -3.45
N VAL A 23 3.12 -6.56 -2.93
CA VAL A 23 3.79 -6.53 -1.62
C VAL A 23 2.81 -6.86 -0.50
N VAL A 24 1.62 -6.24 -0.49
CA VAL A 24 0.57 -6.49 0.51
C VAL A 24 0.24 -7.98 0.57
N ARG A 25 -0.07 -8.58 -0.57
CA ARG A 25 -0.37 -10.01 -0.68
C ARG A 25 0.81 -10.88 -0.26
N HIS A 26 2.03 -10.58 -0.73
CA HIS A 26 3.21 -11.39 -0.43
C HIS A 26 3.62 -11.35 1.05
N ARG A 27 3.19 -10.31 1.79
CA ARG A 27 3.38 -10.21 3.24
C ARG A 27 2.26 -10.85 4.06
N GLY A 28 1.29 -11.49 3.40
CA GLY A 28 0.19 -12.18 4.06
C GLY A 28 -0.87 -11.22 4.61
N PHE A 29 -1.07 -10.10 3.95
CA PHE A 29 -2.15 -9.16 4.23
C PHE A 29 -3.20 -9.25 3.14
N GLU A 30 -4.46 -9.26 3.54
CA GLU A 30 -5.63 -9.15 2.66
C GLU A 30 -6.01 -7.68 2.50
N VAL A 31 -6.41 -7.28 1.30
CA VAL A 31 -6.95 -5.94 1.04
C VAL A 31 -8.47 -6.01 1.14
N ILE A 32 -9.04 -5.25 2.08
CA ILE A 32 -10.49 -5.19 2.32
C ILE A 32 -11.10 -4.02 1.54
N ILE A 33 -10.44 -2.86 1.60
CA ILE A 33 -10.87 -1.64 0.91
C ILE A 33 -9.66 -1.04 0.20
N LEU A 34 -9.87 -0.57 -1.03
CA LEU A 34 -8.89 0.17 -1.81
C LEU A 34 -9.58 1.35 -2.48
N HIS A 35 -9.14 2.55 -2.14
CA HIS A 35 -9.43 3.76 -2.89
C HIS A 35 -8.14 4.26 -3.54
N SER A 36 -8.21 4.57 -4.82
CA SER A 36 -7.08 5.11 -5.58
C SER A 36 -7.50 6.34 -6.37
N GLU A 37 -6.76 7.42 -6.24
CA GLU A 37 -7.00 8.66 -6.96
C GLU A 37 -5.69 9.13 -7.61
N SER A 38 -5.70 9.34 -8.93
CA SER A 38 -4.55 9.87 -9.64
C SER A 38 -4.63 11.39 -9.73
N LYS A 39 -3.60 12.09 -9.26
CA LYS A 39 -3.48 13.55 -9.35
C LYS A 39 -2.17 13.92 -10.03
N GLY A 40 -2.24 14.30 -11.30
CA GLY A 40 -1.05 14.59 -12.10
C GLY A 40 -0.09 13.40 -12.15
N ASN A 41 1.11 13.61 -11.59
CA ASN A 41 2.19 12.62 -11.57
C ASN A 41 2.22 11.74 -10.30
N VAL A 42 1.24 11.88 -9.42
CA VAL A 42 1.12 11.05 -8.20
C VAL A 42 -0.20 10.28 -8.17
N ILE A 43 -0.20 9.22 -7.37
CA ILE A 43 -1.39 8.46 -7.01
C ILE A 43 -1.51 8.47 -5.49
N ASP A 44 -2.67 8.91 -5.00
CA ASP A 44 -3.08 8.82 -3.61
C ASP A 44 -3.86 7.52 -3.42
N LEU A 45 -3.46 6.72 -2.43
CA LEU A 45 -4.06 5.43 -2.13
C LEU A 45 -4.50 5.41 -0.67
N ARG A 46 -5.72 4.96 -0.43
CA ARG A 46 -6.20 4.61 0.91
C ARG A 46 -6.57 3.15 0.90
N LEU A 47 -5.89 2.36 1.73
CA LEU A 47 -6.08 0.93 1.81
C LEU A 47 -6.49 0.55 3.23
N THR A 48 -7.48 -0.31 3.34
CA THR A 48 -7.77 -1.04 4.57
C THR A 48 -7.29 -2.47 4.38
N VAL A 49 -6.33 -2.91 5.18
CA VAL A 49 -5.74 -4.25 5.10
C VAL A 49 -6.00 -5.05 6.38
N GLN A 50 -6.12 -6.36 6.25
CA GLN A 50 -6.34 -7.25 7.38
C GLN A 50 -5.30 -8.38 7.42
N SER A 51 -4.79 -8.68 8.61
CA SER A 51 -3.89 -9.83 8.83
C SER A 51 -3.80 -10.23 10.29
N GLU A 52 -3.27 -11.42 10.57
CA GLU A 52 -2.78 -11.82 11.89
C GLU A 52 -1.32 -11.41 12.13
N ARG A 53 -0.62 -11.01 11.07
CA ARG A 53 0.77 -10.57 11.11
C ARG A 53 0.89 -9.16 11.68
N ALA A 54 2.07 -8.83 12.22
CA ALA A 54 2.41 -7.48 12.64
C ALA A 54 2.50 -6.54 11.43
N ILE A 55 1.80 -5.39 11.49
CA ILE A 55 1.72 -4.41 10.41
C ILE A 55 3.09 -3.85 9.99
N GLU A 56 4.05 -3.83 10.92
CA GLU A 56 5.45 -3.41 10.68
C GLU A 56 6.09 -4.19 9.53
N LEU A 57 5.76 -5.47 9.35
CA LEU A 57 6.26 -6.31 8.25
C LEU A 57 5.81 -5.78 6.88
N LEU A 58 4.62 -5.19 6.81
CA LEU A 58 4.10 -4.58 5.59
C LEU A 58 4.71 -3.19 5.39
N ILE A 59 4.66 -2.34 6.43
CA ILE A 59 5.18 -0.97 6.40
C ILE A 59 6.65 -0.94 5.97
N HIS A 60 7.49 -1.80 6.57
CA HIS A 60 8.92 -1.90 6.24
C HIS A 60 9.19 -2.28 4.79
N GLN A 61 8.20 -2.83 4.08
CA GLN A 61 8.35 -3.30 2.70
C GLN A 61 7.77 -2.31 1.71
N LEU A 62 6.67 -1.65 2.07
CA LEU A 62 6.11 -0.56 1.28
C LEU A 62 7.07 0.64 1.22
N VAL A 63 7.71 1.02 2.34
CA VAL A 63 8.71 2.11 2.37
C VAL A 63 9.92 1.84 1.47
N LYS A 64 10.24 0.58 1.17
CA LYS A 64 11.36 0.22 0.29
C LYS A 64 11.03 0.37 -1.19
N LEU A 65 9.76 0.58 -1.55
CA LEU A 65 9.36 0.73 -2.94
C LEU A 65 9.78 2.13 -3.43
N PRO A 66 10.54 2.23 -4.53
CA PRO A 66 11.02 3.52 -5.02
C PRO A 66 9.91 4.45 -5.52
N ASP A 67 8.69 3.94 -5.73
CA ASP A 67 7.57 4.80 -6.12
C ASP A 67 6.90 5.45 -4.91
N VAL A 68 7.05 4.91 -3.69
CA VAL A 68 6.36 5.42 -2.49
C VAL A 68 7.02 6.71 -2.03
N ILE A 69 6.21 7.76 -1.89
CA ILE A 69 6.62 9.10 -1.48
C ILE A 69 6.32 9.28 0.01
N THR A 70 5.10 8.94 0.43
CA THR A 70 4.66 8.99 1.83
C THR A 70 3.81 7.77 2.19
N LEU A 71 3.88 7.37 3.45
CA LEU A 71 3.09 6.30 4.05
C LEU A 71 2.73 6.71 5.47
N SER A 72 1.44 6.68 5.80
CA SER A 72 0.90 6.99 7.14
C SER A 72 -0.22 6.05 7.52
#